data_AF-A0A519LI03-F1
#
_entry.id   AF-A0A519LI03-F1
#
_cell.length_a   1.000
_cell.length_b   1.000
_cell.length_c   1.000
_cell.angle_alpha   90.00
_cell.angle_beta   90.00
_cell.angle_gamma   90.00
#
_symmetry.space_group_name_H-M   'P 1'
#
loop_
_entity.id
_entity.type
_entity.pdbx_description
1 polymer ?
#
loop_
_entity_poly.entity_id
_entity_poly.type
_entity_poly.pdbx_seq_one_letter_code
_entity_poly.pdbx_strand_id
1 'polypeptide(L)'
;AQGHEIAFYNKNSSSSQIEETKRSAEDFLEKQIRGIRQKEFKIGESDLKLMGFNYISNIDHADILFPFKRLKRDSAITEENGISIVPESISPYSQLPYNDFVFQALPMKYYQNMVFETLKKDDFVLVYLDVWQFTDVKKYNFKVPFFRSLNCGKRMEDKLEAFLNWINENEMATSRMKDYIF
;
A
#
# COMPACT_ATOMS: atom_id res chain seq x y z
N ALA A 1 -14.24 -11.09 -9.67
CA ALA A 1 -13.98 -12.45 -10.22
C ALA A 1 -12.67 -13.05 -9.74
N GLN A 2 -11.52 -12.34 -9.78
CA GLN A 2 -10.18 -12.90 -9.49
C GLN A 2 -9.82 -13.10 -8.00
N GLY A 3 -10.78 -13.06 -7.08
CA GLY A 3 -10.51 -13.29 -5.64
C GLY A 3 -9.75 -12.18 -4.89
N HIS A 4 -9.35 -11.09 -5.56
CA HIS A 4 -8.74 -9.93 -4.91
C HIS A 4 -9.69 -9.25 -3.92
N GLU A 5 -9.11 -8.75 -2.83
CA GLU A 5 -9.80 -7.89 -1.88
C GLU A 5 -10.01 -6.49 -2.46
N ILE A 6 -11.13 -5.87 -2.13
CA ILE A 6 -11.42 -4.48 -2.45
C ILE A 6 -11.48 -3.71 -1.12
N ALA A 7 -10.65 -2.69 -1.03
CA ALA A 7 -10.58 -1.77 0.10
C ALA A 7 -10.68 -0.33 -0.41
N PHE A 8 -11.10 0.59 0.45
CA PHE A 8 -11.25 1.99 0.08
C PHE A 8 -9.92 2.73 0.16
N TYR A 9 -9.74 3.71 -0.72
CA TYR A 9 -8.63 4.66 -0.65
C TYR A 9 -9.20 6.08 -0.51
N ASN A 10 -9.03 6.68 0.67
CA ASN A 10 -9.54 8.01 0.96
C ASN A 10 -8.59 9.09 0.44
N LYS A 11 -9.10 9.91 -0.49
CA LYS A 11 -8.40 11.07 -1.05
C LYS A 11 -9.22 12.34 -0.79
N ASN A 12 -9.34 12.71 0.49
CA ASN A 12 -10.01 13.92 0.97
C ASN A 12 -11.54 13.89 0.81
N SER A 13 -12.16 12.74 1.06
CA SER A 13 -13.62 12.59 1.11
C SER A 13 -14.16 12.83 2.52
N SER A 14 -15.40 13.34 2.61
CA SER A 14 -16.09 13.49 3.89
C SER A 14 -16.59 12.14 4.41
N SER A 15 -16.90 12.09 5.72
CA SER A 15 -17.47 10.90 6.38
C SER A 15 -18.75 10.40 5.67
N SER A 16 -19.69 11.31 5.38
CA SER A 16 -20.94 10.97 4.68
C SER A 16 -20.71 10.45 3.26
N GLN A 17 -19.76 11.03 2.52
CA GLN A 17 -19.43 10.56 1.17
C GLN A 17 -18.87 9.13 1.19
N ILE A 18 -18.02 8.82 2.18
CA ILE A 18 -17.44 7.48 2.32
C ILE A 18 -18.53 6.47 2.66
N GLU A 19 -19.44 6.80 3.57
CA GLU A 19 -20.55 5.92 3.94
C GLU A 19 -21.48 5.62 2.75
N GLU A 20 -21.91 6.66 2.02
CA GLU A 20 -22.77 6.50 0.83
C GLU A 20 -22.07 5.69 -0.28
N THR A 21 -20.79 5.99 -0.51
CA THR A 21 -19.98 5.28 -1.50
C THR A 21 -19.74 3.83 -1.09
N LYS A 22 -19.49 3.57 0.20
CA LYS A 22 -19.32 2.22 0.76
C LYS A 22 -20.57 1.40 0.53
N ARG A 23 -21.74 1.92 0.92
CA ARG A 23 -23.01 1.26 0.70
C ARG A 23 -23.24 0.94 -0.78
N SER A 24 -23.07 1.93 -1.65
CA SER A 24 -23.26 1.74 -3.10
C SER A 24 -22.28 0.72 -3.70
N ALA A 25 -21.03 0.72 -3.24
CA ALA A 25 -20.02 -0.23 -3.68
C ALA A 25 -20.28 -1.64 -3.15
N GLU A 26 -20.69 -1.79 -1.89
CA GLU A 26 -21.05 -3.08 -1.30
C GLU A 26 -22.29 -3.67 -1.97
N ASP A 27 -23.30 -2.84 -2.27
CA ASP A 27 -24.50 -3.23 -3.03
C ASP A 27 -24.14 -3.69 -4.46
N PHE A 28 -23.25 -2.96 -5.14
CA PHE A 28 -22.80 -3.31 -6.49
C PHE A 28 -21.90 -4.57 -6.54
N LEU A 29 -21.03 -4.74 -5.54
CA LEU A 29 -20.06 -5.84 -5.49
C LEU A 29 -20.63 -7.09 -4.83
N GLU A 30 -21.79 -6.98 -4.17
CA GLU A 30 -22.42 -7.99 -3.32
C GLU A 30 -21.44 -8.54 -2.26
N LYS A 31 -20.55 -7.68 -1.78
CA LYS A 31 -19.45 -8.02 -0.86
C LYS A 31 -19.18 -6.89 0.10
N GLN A 32 -18.88 -7.26 1.34
CA GLN A 32 -18.46 -6.31 2.37
C GLN A 32 -17.04 -5.79 2.11
N ILE A 33 -16.87 -4.49 2.33
CA ILE A 33 -15.60 -3.78 2.26
C ILE A 33 -15.13 -3.53 3.69
N ARG A 34 -14.06 -4.22 4.08
CA ARG A 34 -13.56 -4.25 5.45
C ARG A 34 -12.42 -3.28 5.73
N GLY A 35 -11.77 -2.79 4.67
CA GLY A 35 -10.55 -2.00 4.76
C GLY A 35 -10.71 -0.60 4.21
N ILE A 36 -10.01 0.34 4.84
CA ILE A 36 -9.80 1.69 4.31
C ILE A 36 -8.33 2.10 4.45
N ARG A 37 -7.79 2.73 3.41
CA ARG A 37 -6.47 3.35 3.41
C ARG A 37 -6.62 4.85 3.33
N GLN A 38 -5.92 5.58 4.21
CA GLN A 38 -6.04 7.04 4.32
C GLN A 38 -4.65 7.69 4.22
N LYS A 39 -4.61 8.92 3.71
CA LYS A 39 -3.36 9.68 3.53
C LYS A 39 -3.36 10.99 4.31
N GLU A 40 -3.84 12.08 3.71
CA GLU A 40 -3.81 13.42 4.30
C GLU A 40 -5.03 13.66 5.19
N PHE A 41 -6.24 13.40 4.69
CA PHE A 41 -7.47 13.52 5.46
C PHE A 41 -7.81 12.18 6.13
N LYS A 42 -7.62 12.13 7.45
CA LYS A 42 -7.92 10.97 8.29
C LYS A 42 -9.26 11.17 8.98
N ILE A 43 -10.12 10.16 8.85
CA ILE A 43 -11.35 10.03 9.64
C ILE A 43 -11.00 9.24 10.89
N GLY A 44 -11.56 9.62 12.04
CA GLY A 44 -11.31 8.92 13.30
C GLY A 44 -11.75 7.46 13.24
N GLU A 45 -11.03 6.59 13.95
CA GLU A 45 -11.32 5.15 14.00
C GLU A 45 -12.75 4.86 14.46
N SER A 46 -13.25 5.60 15.45
CA SER A 46 -14.61 5.44 15.98
C SER A 46 -15.67 5.59 14.88
N ASP A 47 -15.52 6.59 14.02
CA ASP A 47 -16.46 6.82 12.91
C ASP A 47 -16.33 5.73 11.85
N LEU A 48 -15.11 5.32 11.53
CA LEU A 48 -14.86 4.23 10.58
C LEU A 48 -15.41 2.89 11.09
N LYS A 49 -15.38 2.67 12.40
CA LYS A 49 -15.97 1.48 13.02
C LYS A 49 -17.49 1.48 12.88
N LEU A 50 -18.13 2.63 13.08
CA LEU A 50 -19.57 2.79 12.88
C LEU A 50 -19.97 2.51 11.42
N MET A 51 -19.10 2.84 10.45
CA MET A 51 -19.29 2.50 9.04
C MET A 51 -19.04 1.02 8.72
N GLY A 52 -18.56 0.23 9.67
CA GLY A 52 -18.27 -1.20 9.51
C GLY A 52 -16.92 -1.50 8.85
N PHE A 53 -15.94 -0.60 8.96
CA PHE A 53 -14.55 -0.96 8.65
C PHE A 53 -13.92 -1.73 9.82
N ASN A 54 -13.08 -2.71 9.48
CA ASN A 54 -12.40 -3.58 10.42
C ASN A 54 -10.92 -3.24 10.57
N TYR A 55 -10.31 -2.70 9.51
CA TYR A 55 -8.91 -2.29 9.55
C TYR A 55 -8.68 -0.98 8.80
N ILE A 56 -7.67 -0.24 9.25
CA ILE A 56 -7.21 1.01 8.65
C ILE A 56 -5.73 0.86 8.30
N SER A 57 -5.35 1.24 7.09
CA SER A 57 -3.94 1.41 6.72
C SER A 57 -3.66 2.89 6.51
N ASN A 58 -2.88 3.50 7.39
CA ASN A 58 -2.53 4.91 7.25
C ASN A 58 -1.23 5.06 6.45
N ILE A 59 -1.23 5.98 5.49
CA ILE A 59 -0.01 6.46 4.84
C ILE A 59 0.49 7.62 5.68
N ASP A 60 1.35 7.31 6.65
CA ASP A 60 2.03 8.36 7.40
C ASP A 60 3.07 9.03 6.51
N HIS A 61 3.29 10.33 6.74
CA HIS A 61 4.13 11.19 5.91
C HIS A 61 5.53 10.63 5.70
N ALA A 62 5.71 9.81 4.67
CA ALA A 62 6.98 9.57 4.01
C ALA A 62 7.31 10.82 3.19
N ASP A 63 7.58 11.93 3.87
CA ASP A 63 8.22 13.08 3.24
C ASP A 63 9.62 12.61 2.81
N ILE A 64 9.72 12.16 1.55
CA ILE A 64 10.95 11.72 0.86
C ILE A 64 12.09 12.78 0.96
N LEU A 65 11.76 14.00 1.38
CA LEU A 65 12.66 15.15 1.54
C LEU A 65 13.54 15.15 2.79
N PHE A 66 13.43 14.19 3.71
CA PHE A 66 14.24 14.20 4.94
C PHE A 66 15.26 13.04 5.04
N PRO A 67 16.48 13.20 4.48
CA PRO A 67 17.56 12.21 4.61
C PRO A 67 18.14 12.07 6.04
N PHE A 68 17.61 12.79 7.03
CA PHE A 68 18.19 12.89 8.38
C PHE A 68 17.24 12.58 9.54
N LYS A 69 15.95 12.33 9.29
CA LYS A 69 15.05 11.83 10.34
C LYS A 69 15.03 10.31 10.30
N ARG A 70 15.51 9.67 11.38
CA ARG A 70 15.14 8.28 11.67
C ARG A 70 13.61 8.24 11.72
N LEU A 71 12.98 7.64 10.72
CA LEU A 71 11.54 7.41 10.75
C LEU A 71 11.27 6.55 11.99
N LYS A 72 10.51 7.09 12.94
CA LYS A 72 10.07 6.33 14.11
C LYS A 72 9.17 5.24 13.55
N ARG A 73 9.63 4.00 13.67
CA ARG A 73 9.02 2.83 13.03
C ARG A 73 8.16 2.11 14.06
N ASP A 74 6.86 2.19 13.88
CA ASP A 74 5.92 1.27 14.50
C ASP A 74 5.57 0.23 13.45
N SER A 75 6.07 -1.00 13.58
CA SER A 75 5.82 -2.10 12.63
C SER A 75 4.78 -3.10 13.10
N ALA A 76 4.36 -3.00 14.37
CA ALA A 76 3.32 -3.85 14.93
C ALA A 76 1.94 -3.34 14.51
N ILE A 77 1.04 -4.27 14.17
CA ILE A 77 -0.38 -3.96 14.03
C ILE A 77 -0.92 -3.66 15.43
N THR A 78 -1.49 -2.48 15.61
CA THR A 78 -2.16 -2.09 16.86
C THR A 78 -3.67 -2.24 16.69
N GLU A 79 -4.38 -2.44 17.79
CA GLU A 79 -5.84 -2.43 17.79
C GLU A 79 -6.32 -1.25 18.62
N GLU A 80 -7.06 -0.35 18.00
CA GLU A 80 -7.64 0.81 18.66
C GLU A 80 -9.15 0.79 18.45
N ASN A 81 -9.88 0.89 19.56
CA ASN A 81 -11.35 0.84 19.57
C ASN A 81 -11.95 -0.37 18.84
N GLY A 82 -11.24 -1.50 18.70
CA GLY A 82 -11.70 -2.69 17.97
C GLY A 82 -11.52 -2.61 16.45
N ILE A 83 -10.69 -1.69 15.96
CA ILE A 83 -10.18 -1.63 14.59
C ILE A 83 -8.68 -1.91 14.60
N SER A 84 -8.22 -2.74 13.66
CA SER A 84 -6.80 -2.98 13.46
C SER A 84 -6.15 -1.86 12.64
N ILE A 85 -5.14 -1.20 13.19
CA ILE A 85 -4.34 -0.19 12.51
C ILE A 85 -3.09 -0.88 11.95
N VAL A 86 -2.99 -0.90 10.63
CA VAL A 86 -1.86 -1.45 9.89
C VAL A 86 -0.89 -0.32 9.57
N PRO A 87 0.32 -0.32 10.16
CA PRO A 87 1.30 0.70 9.88
C PRO A 87 1.87 0.55 8.46
N GLU A 88 2.44 1.64 7.93
CA GLU A 88 3.22 1.58 6.70
C GLU A 88 4.52 0.81 6.93
N SER A 89 4.85 -0.13 6.05
CA SER A 89 6.11 -0.84 6.13
C SER A 89 7.27 0.06 5.70
N ILE A 90 8.32 0.10 6.53
CA ILE A 90 9.56 0.81 6.27
C ILE A 90 10.72 -0.15 6.49
N SER A 91 11.65 -0.18 5.53
CA SER A 91 12.84 -1.02 5.60
C SER A 91 13.72 -0.61 6.80
N PRO A 92 14.12 -1.56 7.66
CA PRO A 92 14.83 -1.26 8.91
C PRO A 92 16.23 -0.69 8.68
N TYR A 93 16.88 -1.06 7.58
CA TYR A 93 18.26 -0.66 7.28
C TYR A 93 18.32 0.54 6.36
N SER A 94 17.59 0.52 5.24
CA SER A 94 17.60 1.62 4.28
C SER A 94 16.73 2.79 4.71
N GLN A 95 15.81 2.60 5.67
CA GLN A 95 14.81 3.58 6.09
C GLN A 95 13.96 4.11 4.93
N LEU A 96 13.86 3.33 3.85
CA LEU A 96 13.01 3.63 2.72
C LEU A 96 11.65 2.93 2.90
N PRO A 97 10.54 3.63 2.63
CA PRO A 97 9.20 3.04 2.65
C PRO A 97 9.02 2.10 1.45
N TYR A 98 8.10 1.15 1.56
CA TYR A 98 7.73 0.25 0.46
C TYR A 98 6.72 0.88 -0.50
N ASN A 99 6.99 2.13 -0.89
CA ASN A 99 6.11 2.92 -1.73
C ASN A 99 6.27 2.71 -3.23
N ASP A 100 5.28 3.19 -3.97
CA ASP A 100 5.19 3.12 -5.42
C ASP A 100 6.47 3.69 -6.07
N PHE A 101 6.93 4.85 -5.63
CA PHE A 101 8.13 5.51 -6.16
C PHE A 101 9.41 4.73 -5.87
N VAL A 102 9.58 4.22 -4.65
CA VAL A 102 10.73 3.43 -4.21
C VAL A 102 10.78 2.11 -4.97
N PHE A 103 9.64 1.42 -5.11
CA PHE A 103 9.55 0.24 -5.96
C PHE A 103 9.93 0.57 -7.40
N GLN A 104 9.48 1.69 -7.95
CA GLN A 104 9.78 2.09 -9.33
C GLN A 104 11.27 2.44 -9.54
N ALA A 105 11.87 3.17 -8.61
CA ALA A 105 13.22 3.74 -8.75
C ALA A 105 14.35 2.77 -8.41
N LEU A 106 14.18 1.92 -7.38
CA LEU A 106 15.30 1.12 -6.86
C LEU A 106 15.65 -0.09 -7.74
N PRO A 107 16.93 -0.48 -7.86
CA PRO A 107 17.30 -1.73 -8.51
C PRO A 107 16.67 -2.96 -7.83
N MET A 108 16.25 -3.96 -8.62
CA MET A 108 15.53 -5.14 -8.13
C MET A 108 16.23 -5.84 -6.97
N LYS A 109 17.52 -6.15 -7.12
CA LYS A 109 18.30 -6.87 -6.08
C LYS A 109 18.36 -6.10 -4.76
N TYR A 110 18.43 -4.78 -4.82
CA TYR A 110 18.42 -3.95 -3.62
C TYR A 110 17.05 -3.97 -2.95
N TYR A 111 15.97 -3.90 -3.73
CA TYR A 111 14.60 -3.98 -3.23
C TYR A 111 14.30 -5.35 -2.59
N GLN A 112 14.69 -6.45 -3.23
CA GLN A 112 14.58 -7.82 -2.69
C GLN A 112 15.29 -7.96 -1.34
N ASN A 113 16.52 -7.44 -1.24
CA ASN A 113 17.25 -7.43 0.02
C ASN A 113 16.53 -6.63 1.12
N MET A 114 15.93 -5.47 0.77
CA MET A 114 15.13 -4.71 1.74
C MET A 114 13.97 -5.56 2.28
N VAL A 115 13.20 -6.20 1.39
CA VAL A 115 12.06 -7.06 1.77
C VAL A 115 12.52 -8.17 2.69
N PHE A 116 13.56 -8.90 2.31
CA PHE A 116 14.10 -10.01 3.10
C PHE A 116 14.55 -9.57 4.50
N GLU A 117 15.28 -8.46 4.60
CA GLU A 117 15.72 -7.93 5.89
C GLU A 117 14.58 -7.39 6.75
N THR A 118 13.48 -6.95 6.13
CA THR A 118 12.28 -6.51 6.84
C THR A 118 11.52 -7.70 7.40
N LEU A 119 11.31 -8.75 6.61
CA LEU A 119 10.65 -10.00 7.06
C LEU A 119 11.43 -10.75 8.14
N LYS A 120 12.73 -10.50 8.29
CA LYS A 120 13.52 -11.03 9.43
C LYS A 120 13.24 -10.33 10.75
N LYS A 121 12.72 -9.10 10.71
CA LYS A 121 12.54 -8.22 11.88
C LYS A 121 11.10 -7.92 12.20
N ASP A 122 10.25 -7.90 11.17
CA ASP A 122 8.83 -7.62 11.24
C ASP A 122 8.06 -8.82 10.69
N ASP A 123 6.80 -8.93 11.09
CA ASP A 123 5.94 -10.05 10.69
C ASP A 123 5.47 -9.96 9.23
N PHE A 124 5.48 -8.76 8.63
CA PHE A 124 5.00 -8.55 7.26
C PHE A 124 5.72 -7.41 6.54
N VAL A 125 5.56 -7.38 5.22
CA VAL A 125 5.93 -6.24 4.35
C VAL A 125 4.74 -5.87 3.48
N LEU A 126 4.28 -4.63 3.61
CA LEU A 126 3.24 -4.06 2.78
C LEU A 126 3.85 -3.26 1.62
N VAL A 127 3.82 -3.85 0.44
CA VAL A 127 4.22 -3.20 -0.82
C VAL A 127 2.99 -2.55 -1.48
N TYR A 128 3.12 -1.30 -1.92
CA TYR A 128 2.06 -0.64 -2.70
C TYR A 128 2.57 -0.12 -4.03
N LEU A 129 1.69 -0.23 -5.03
CA LEU A 129 1.95 0.12 -6.42
C LEU A 129 0.73 0.88 -6.95
N ASP A 130 0.98 1.79 -7.88
CA ASP A 130 -0.05 2.58 -8.53
C ASP A 130 -0.27 2.12 -9.97
N VAL A 131 -1.54 2.06 -10.40
CA VAL A 131 -1.91 1.59 -11.75
C VAL A 131 -1.27 2.44 -12.85
N TRP A 132 -1.09 3.74 -12.62
CA TRP A 132 -0.50 4.64 -13.62
C TRP A 132 0.97 4.29 -13.93
N GLN A 133 1.69 3.61 -13.03
CA GLN A 133 3.08 3.21 -13.24
C GLN A 133 3.23 2.18 -14.37
N PHE A 134 2.18 1.41 -14.64
CA PHE A 134 2.13 0.42 -15.72
C PHE A 134 1.73 1.04 -17.06
N THR A 135 1.43 2.34 -17.11
CA THR A 135 1.09 3.04 -18.35
C THR A 135 2.35 3.57 -19.04
N ASP A 136 2.46 3.37 -20.35
CA ASP A 136 3.51 3.99 -21.16
C ASP A 136 3.23 5.49 -21.36
N VAL A 137 3.71 6.28 -20.41
CA VAL A 137 3.59 7.74 -20.41
C VAL A 137 4.21 8.42 -21.65
N LYS A 138 5.19 7.80 -22.30
CA LYS A 138 5.81 8.35 -23.52
C LYS A 138 4.92 8.12 -24.73
N LYS A 139 4.31 6.94 -24.85
CA LYS A 139 3.38 6.61 -25.94
C LYS A 139 2.16 7.54 -25.96
N TYR A 140 1.65 7.92 -24.80
CA TYR A 140 0.46 8.76 -24.67
C TYR A 140 0.76 10.26 -24.52
N ASN A 141 2.02 10.69 -24.66
CA ASN A 141 2.45 12.09 -24.56
C ASN A 141 1.98 12.81 -23.28
N PHE A 142 1.87 12.10 -22.16
CA PHE A 142 1.52 12.71 -20.89
C PHE A 142 2.67 13.60 -20.40
N LYS A 143 2.35 14.83 -19.99
CA LYS A 143 3.32 15.76 -19.39
C LYS A 143 3.57 15.38 -17.94
N VAL A 144 4.39 14.36 -17.72
CA VAL A 144 4.86 13.95 -16.39
C VAL A 144 6.34 14.31 -16.20
N PRO A 145 6.76 14.70 -14.98
CA PRO A 145 8.17 14.92 -14.69
C PRO A 145 9.03 13.68 -15.02
N PHE A 146 10.28 13.90 -15.46
CA PHE A 146 11.18 12.82 -15.88
C PHE A 146 11.33 11.73 -14.81
N PHE A 147 11.50 12.11 -13.55
CA PHE A 147 11.65 11.16 -12.45
C PHE A 147 10.41 10.28 -12.23
N ARG A 148 9.20 10.77 -12.56
CA ARG A 148 7.96 9.98 -12.47
C ARG A 148 7.75 9.09 -13.69
N SER A 149 8.37 9.39 -14.83
CA SER A 149 8.28 8.56 -16.06
C SER A 149 9.39 7.52 -16.19
N LEU A 150 10.35 7.52 -15.25
CA LEU A 150 11.44 6.55 -15.22
C LEU A 150 10.89 5.15 -14.95
N ASN A 151 11.28 4.14 -15.73
CA ASN A 151 10.88 2.73 -15.52
C ASN A 151 9.35 2.46 -15.51
N CYS A 152 8.53 3.34 -16.09
CA CYS A 152 7.09 3.08 -16.28
C CYS A 152 6.80 2.14 -17.46
N GLY A 153 5.53 1.74 -17.59
CA GLY A 153 5.04 0.94 -18.70
C GLY A 153 5.54 -0.50 -18.62
N LYS A 154 5.96 -1.04 -19.76
CA LYS A 154 6.44 -2.42 -19.86
C LYS A 154 7.57 -2.75 -18.88
N ARG A 155 8.47 -1.79 -18.62
CA ARG A 155 9.56 -1.97 -17.64
C ARG A 155 9.05 -2.18 -16.21
N MET A 156 7.93 -1.54 -15.85
CA MET A 156 7.30 -1.71 -14.55
C MET A 156 6.63 -3.08 -14.44
N GLU A 157 5.98 -3.53 -15.52
CA GLU A 157 5.40 -4.88 -15.60
C GLU A 157 6.47 -5.96 -15.44
N ASP A 158 7.55 -5.89 -16.23
CA ASP A 158 8.64 -6.86 -16.18
C ASP A 158 9.32 -6.88 -14.80
N LYS A 159 9.39 -5.71 -14.16
CA LYS A 159 9.90 -5.58 -12.79
C LYS A 159 8.96 -6.25 -11.78
N LEU A 160 7.66 -6.01 -11.87
CA LEU A 160 6.69 -6.66 -10.98
C LEU A 160 6.71 -8.19 -11.17
N GLU A 161 6.75 -8.67 -12.42
CA GLU A 161 6.84 -10.08 -12.74
C GLU A 161 8.09 -10.72 -12.11
N ALA A 162 9.26 -10.10 -12.31
CA ALA A 162 10.50 -10.57 -11.69
C ALA A 162 10.46 -10.57 -10.16
N PHE A 163 9.77 -9.59 -9.55
CA PHE A 163 9.59 -9.53 -8.10
C PHE A 163 8.69 -10.66 -7.57
N LEU A 164 7.57 -10.92 -8.24
CA LEU A 164 6.64 -12.00 -7.88
C LEU A 164 7.27 -13.38 -8.07
N ASN A 165 8.03 -13.57 -9.16
CA ASN A 165 8.77 -14.81 -9.38
C ASN A 165 9.77 -15.06 -8.26
N TRP A 166 10.53 -14.03 -7.85
CA TRP A 166 11.46 -14.15 -6.72
C TRP A 166 10.74 -14.49 -5.40
N ILE A 167 9.58 -13.88 -5.12
CA ILE A 167 8.75 -14.22 -3.95
C ILE A 167 8.40 -15.72 -3.95
N ASN A 168 7.97 -16.24 -5.10
CA ASN A 168 7.60 -17.64 -5.26
C ASN A 168 8.80 -18.58 -5.11
N GLU A 169 9.93 -18.24 -5.73
CA GLU A 169 11.18 -19.01 -5.65
C GLU A 169 11.73 -19.11 -4.22
N ASN A 170 11.46 -18.10 -3.39
CA ASN A 170 11.87 -18.07 -1.98
C ASN A 170 10.75 -18.54 -1.04
N GLU A 171 9.67 -19.11 -1.58
CA GLU A 171 8.54 -19.65 -0.83
C GLU A 171 7.96 -18.65 0.21
N MET A 172 7.97 -17.37 -0.13
CA MET A 172 7.49 -16.32 0.78
C MET A 172 5.95 -16.29 0.78
N ALA A 173 5.36 -16.29 1.97
CA ALA A 173 3.91 -16.22 2.13
C ALA A 173 3.36 -14.88 1.60
N THR A 174 2.29 -14.95 0.82
CA THR A 174 1.52 -13.78 0.37
C THR A 174 0.08 -13.92 0.82
N SER A 175 -0.52 -12.83 1.28
CA SER A 175 -1.89 -12.84 1.83
C SER A 175 -2.64 -11.57 1.43
N ARG A 176 -3.98 -11.68 1.44
CA ARG A 176 -4.85 -10.49 1.40
C ARG A 176 -4.87 -9.87 2.78
N MET A 177 -5.07 -8.56 2.85
CA MET A 177 -4.98 -7.85 4.13
C MET A 177 -6.02 -8.37 5.12
N LYS A 178 -7.26 -8.60 4.67
CA LYS A 178 -8.31 -9.20 5.53
C LYS A 178 -7.99 -10.60 6.07
N ASP A 179 -7.19 -11.40 5.37
CA ASP A 179 -6.87 -12.78 5.79
C ASP A 179 -5.61 -12.80 6.66
N TYR A 180 -4.81 -11.74 6.62
CA TYR A 180 -3.64 -11.57 7.48
C TYR A 180 -4.04 -11.02 8.86
N ILE A 181 -5.04 -10.14 8.91
CA ILE A 181 -5.51 -9.50 10.15
C ILE A 181 -6.49 -10.39 10.93
N PHE A 182 -7.31 -11.20 10.24
CA PHE A 182 -8.38 -12.03 10.81
C PHE A 182 -8.23 -13.50 10.44
#